data_AF-A0AAV0I7T5-F1
#
_entry.id   AF-A0AAV0I7T5-F1
#
_cell.length_a   1.000
_cell.length_b   1.000
_cell.length_c   1.000
_cell.angle_alpha   90.00
_cell.angle_beta   90.00
_cell.angle_gamma   90.00
#
_symmetry.space_group_name_H-M   'P 1'
#
loop_
_entity.id
_entity.type
_entity.pdbx_description
1 polymer ?
#
loop_
_entity_poly.entity_id
_entity_poly.type
_entity_poly.pdbx_seq_one_letter_code
_entity_poly.pdbx_strand_id
1 'polypeptide(L)' 'MSASRNFSSSSWTPKQNKLFEKALALYDKDTPDRWQNVGRAVGKSAEEVKSHYELLVSDLRAIESGRIPFPNYKPSGNAN' A
#
# COMPACT_ATOMS: atom_id res chain seq x y z
N MET A 1 10.76 14.22 -24.57
CA MET A 1 9.54 13.40 -24.36
C MET A 1 9.58 12.86 -22.95
N SER A 2 9.16 13.67 -21.98
CA SER A 2 9.05 13.23 -20.59
C SER A 2 7.84 12.34 -20.48
N ALA A 3 8.05 11.05 -20.21
CA ALA A 3 6.98 10.16 -19.81
C ALA A 3 6.41 10.70 -18.50
N SER A 4 5.34 11.49 -18.60
CA SER A 4 4.41 11.71 -17.50
C SER A 4 4.02 10.33 -17.03
N ARG A 5 4.63 9.88 -15.92
CA ARG A 5 4.11 8.76 -15.16
C ARG A 5 2.66 9.13 -14.92
N ASN A 6 1.75 8.47 -15.65
CA ASN A 6 0.33 8.50 -15.35
C ASN A 6 0.23 7.94 -13.93
N PHE A 7 0.38 8.82 -12.93
CA PHE A 7 -0.25 8.70 -11.64
C PHE A 7 -1.73 8.78 -11.93
N SER A 8 -2.27 7.72 -12.53
CA SER A 8 -3.70 7.46 -12.57
C SER A 8 -4.10 7.41 -11.12
N SER A 9 -4.57 8.56 -10.64
CA SER A 9 -4.97 8.83 -9.29
C SER A 9 -6.19 7.97 -8.94
N SER A 10 -6.00 6.67 -8.70
CA SER A 10 -6.89 6.03 -7.73
C SER A 10 -6.47 6.62 -6.39
N SER A 11 -7.07 7.77 -6.06
CA SER A 11 -6.73 8.59 -4.89
C SER A 11 -7.13 7.85 -3.63
N TRP A 12 -6.30 6.90 -3.21
CA TRP A 12 -6.41 6.26 -1.92
C TRP A 12 -6.07 7.30 -0.85
N THR A 13 -7.10 7.79 -0.19
CA THR A 13 -6.90 8.69 0.96
C THR A 13 -6.25 7.93 2.12
N PRO A 14 -5.53 8.60 3.03
CA PRO A 14 -4.98 7.95 4.22
C PRO A 14 -6.03 7.20 5.05
N LYS A 15 -7.26 7.73 5.11
CA LYS A 15 -8.40 7.08 5.77
C LYS A 15 -8.79 5.78 5.06
N GLN A 16 -8.89 5.78 3.74
CA GLN A 16 -9.19 4.57 2.96
C GLN A 16 -8.08 3.54 3.09
N ASN A 17 -6.81 3.95 3.04
CA ASN A 17 -5.69 3.03 3.20
C ASN A 17 -5.72 2.36 4.59
N LYS A 18 -5.99 3.14 5.65
CA LYS A 18 -6.15 2.60 7.00
C LYS A 18 -7.33 1.63 7.12
N LEU A 19 -8.45 1.90 6.45
CA LEU A 19 -9.59 0.98 6.41
C LEU A 19 -9.25 -0.29 5.64
N PHE A 20 -8.50 -0.17 4.54
CA PHE A 20 -8.04 -1.30 3.75
C PHE A 20 -7.12 -2.22 4.54
N GLU A 21 -6.12 -1.70 5.26
CA GLU A 21 -5.25 -2.51 6.12
C GLU A 21 -6.05 -3.25 7.21
N LYS A 22 -7.01 -2.57 7.85
CA LYS A 22 -7.92 -3.22 8.82
C LYS A 22 -8.78 -4.29 8.18
N ALA A 23 -9.32 -4.03 6.99
CA ALA A 23 -10.14 -4.98 6.26
C ALA A 23 -9.33 -6.20 5.80
N LEU A 24 -8.06 -6.03 5.42
CA LEU A 24 -7.16 -7.16 5.10
C LEU A 24 -6.86 -8.04 6.32
N ALA A 25 -6.84 -7.46 7.52
CA ALA A 25 -6.68 -8.22 8.76
C ALA A 25 -7.94 -9.00 9.16
N LEU A 26 -9.11 -8.50 8.77
CA LEU A 26 -10.40 -9.15 9.03
C LEU A 26 -10.74 -10.22 7.99
N TYR A 27 -10.47 -9.92 6.72
CA TYR A 27 -10.71 -10.80 5.58
C TYR A 27 -9.37 -11.37 5.10
N ASP A 28 -9.04 -12.55 5.60
CA ASP A 28 -7.81 -13.27 5.26
C ASP A 28 -7.85 -13.81 3.81
N LYS A 29 -6.82 -14.59 3.44
CA LYS A 29 -6.67 -15.17 2.10
C LYS A 29 -7.70 -16.26 1.77
N ASP A 30 -8.29 -16.89 2.80
CA ASP A 30 -9.19 -18.03 2.65
C ASP A 30 -10.67 -17.57 2.67
N THR A 31 -10.91 -16.30 2.98
CA THR A 31 -12.21 -15.65 2.93
C THR A 31 -12.78 -15.64 1.49
N PRO A 32 -13.95 -16.25 1.24
CA PRO A 32 -14.66 -16.12 -0.03
C PRO A 32 -14.99 -14.67 -0.34
N ASP A 33 -14.93 -14.27 -1.62
CA ASP A 33 -15.23 -12.91 -2.06
C ASP A 33 -14.48 -11.81 -1.29
N ARG A 34 -13.24 -12.12 -0.86
CA ARG A 34 -12.37 -11.25 -0.06
C ARG A 34 -12.35 -9.82 -0.59
N TRP A 35 -12.13 -9.65 -1.89
CA TRP A 35 -11.97 -8.34 -2.51
C TRP A 35 -13.27 -7.53 -2.52
N GLN A 36 -14.40 -8.20 -2.69
CA GLN A 36 -15.72 -7.58 -2.60
C GLN A 36 -16.00 -7.13 -1.17
N ASN A 37 -15.66 -7.95 -0.17
CA ASN A 37 -15.84 -7.62 1.25
C ASN A 37 -14.95 -6.44 1.69
N VAL A 38 -13.69 -6.43 1.27
CA VAL A 38 -12.77 -5.30 1.50
C VAL A 38 -13.25 -4.05 0.76
N GLY A 39 -13.67 -4.17 -0.50
CA GLY A 39 -14.21 -3.07 -1.30
C GLY A 39 -15.42 -2.40 -0.63
N ARG A 40 -16.34 -3.20 -0.10
CA ARG A 40 -17.49 -2.71 0.67
C ARG A 40 -17.08 -1.97 1.94
N ALA A 41 -16.05 -2.43 2.65
CA ALA A 41 -15.57 -1.79 3.88
C ALA A 41 -14.87 -0.44 3.62
N VAL A 42 -14.24 -0.29 2.46
CA VAL A 42 -13.40 0.85 2.11
C VAL A 42 -14.13 1.86 1.21
N GLY A 43 -15.20 1.45 0.54
CA GLY A 43 -15.91 2.23 -0.48
C GLY A 43 -15.17 2.25 -1.82
N LYS A 44 -14.63 1.10 -2.23
CA LYS A 44 -13.85 0.88 -3.45
C LYS A 44 -14.34 -0.34 -4.21
N SER A 45 -14.07 -0.44 -5.50
CA SER A 45 -14.41 -1.66 -6.26
C SER A 45 -13.45 -2.80 -5.92
N ALA A 46 -13.88 -4.05 -6.15
CA ALA A 46 -13.03 -5.22 -5.90
C ALA A 46 -11.75 -5.18 -6.75
N GLU A 47 -11.84 -4.67 -7.97
CA GLU A 47 -10.73 -4.52 -8.92
C GLU A 47 -9.72 -3.47 -8.42
N GLU A 48 -10.21 -2.33 -7.93
CA GLU A 48 -9.36 -1.29 -7.33
C GLU A 48 -8.63 -1.80 -6.09
N VAL A 49 -9.34 -2.52 -5.22
CA VAL A 49 -8.76 -3.13 -4.01
C VAL A 49 -7.70 -4.16 -4.38
N LYS A 50 -7.98 -5.05 -5.34
CA LYS A 50 -7.02 -6.06 -5.80
C LYS A 50 -5.77 -5.42 -6.37
N SER A 51 -5.93 -4.39 -7.20
CA SER A 51 -4.81 -3.64 -7.79
C SER A 51 -3.96 -2.96 -6.71
N HIS A 52 -4.61 -2.34 -5.71
CA HIS A 52 -3.91 -1.72 -4.59
C HIS A 52 -3.16 -2.73 -3.71
N TYR A 53 -3.73 -3.92 -3.51
CA TYR A 53 -3.07 -5.02 -2.81
C TYR A 53 -1.83 -5.53 -3.55
N GLU A 54 -1.89 -5.69 -4.86
CA GLU A 54 -0.75 -6.13 -5.67
C GLU A 54 0.41 -5.14 -5.60
N LEU A 55 0.11 -3.83 -5.60
CA LEU A 55 1.11 -2.77 -5.36
C LEU A 55 1.75 -2.89 -3.98
N LEU A 56 0.94 -3.05 -2.92
CA LEU A 56 1.45 -3.26 -1.56
C LEU A 56 2.40 -4.46 -1.48
N VAL A 57 2.04 -5.59 -2.09
CA VAL A 57 2.89 -6.79 -2.12
C VAL A 57 4.19 -6.53 -2.89
N SER A 58 4.12 -5.80 -4.00
CA SER A 58 5.32 -5.41 -4.77
C SER A 58 6.26 -4.54 -3.95
N ASP A 59 5.72 -3.56 -3.22
CA ASP A 59 6.51 -2.67 -2.35
C ASP A 59 7.17 -3.44 -1.20
N LEU A 60 6.44 -4.36 -0.56
CA LEU A 60 6.99 -5.24 0.50
C LEU A 60 8.16 -6.08 -0.04
N ARG A 61 8.02 -6.69 -1.22
CA ARG A 61 9.10 -7.45 -1.87
C ARG A 61 10.29 -6.56 -2.22
N ALA A 62 10.04 -5.32 -2.65
CA ALA A 62 11.12 -4.37 -2.93
C ALA A 62 11.90 -3.99 -1.66
N ILE A 63 11.21 -3.82 -0.53
CA ILE A 63 11.83 -3.57 0.78
C ILE A 63 12.64 -4.79 1.24
N GLU A 64 12.05 -5.99 1.21
CA GLU A 64 12.70 -7.24 1.64
C GLU A 64 13.92 -7.61 0.80
N SER A 65 13.90 -7.29 -0.50
CA SER A 65 15.05 -7.50 -1.39
C SER A 65 16.21 -6.52 -1.17
N GLY A 66 16.14 -5.66 -0.14
CA GLY A 66 17.19 -4.72 0.20
C GLY A 66 17.37 -3.60 -0.82
N ARG A 67 16.37 -3.36 -1.69
CA ARG A 67 16.43 -2.34 -2.74
C ARG A 67 16.07 -0.94 -2.25
N ILE A 68 15.64 -0.80 -1.00
CA ILE A 68 15.46 0.51 -0.37
C ILE A 68 16.73 0.83 0.41
N PRO A 69 17.57 1.80 -0.04
CA PRO A 69 18.68 2.26 0.77
C PRO A 69 18.15 2.82 2.08
N PHE A 70 18.70 2.35 3.20
CA PHE A 70 18.36 2.88 4.52
C PHE A 70 18.57 4.41 4.52
N PRO A 71 17.63 5.20 5.08
CA PRO A 71 17.86 6.62 5.23
C PRO A 71 19.14 6.83 6.05
N ASN A 72 20.05 7.67 5.55
CA ASN A 72 21.26 8.02 6.27
C ASN A 72 20.90 8.95 7.43
N TYR A 73 20.47 8.37 8.55
CA TYR A 73 20.24 9.09 9.80
C TYR A 73 21.61 9.51 10.35
N LYS A 74 22.05 10.72 9.99
CA LYS A 74 23.22 11.31 10.64
C LYS A 74 22.90 11.43 12.13
N PRO A 75 23.66 10.77 13.03
CA PRO A 75 23.51 11.05 14.44
C PRO A 75 23.87 12.51 14.65
N SER A 76 22.96 13.27 15.27
CA SER A 76 23.25 14.62 15.75
C SER A 76 24.37 14.49 16.79
N GLY A 77 25.61 14.69 16.33
CA GLY A 77 26.76 14.82 17.20
C GLY A 77 26.52 16.01 18.11
N ASN A 78 26.32 15.72 19.39
CA ASN A 78 26.38 16.71 20.45
C ASN A 78 27.81 17.26 20.47
N ALA A 79 28.03 18.42 19.84
CA ALA A 79 29.28 19.15 19.94
C ALA A 79 29.24 19.95 21.25
N ASN A 80 30.08 19.53 22.20
CA ASN A 80 30.44 20.29 23.41
C ASN A 80 30.99 21.67 23.07
#